data_AF-A0A8T5P2Y3-F1
#
_entry.id   AF-A0A8T5P2Y3-F1
#
_cell.length_a   1.000
_cell.length_b   1.000
_cell.length_c   1.000
_cell.angle_alpha   90.00
_cell.angle_beta   90.00
_cell.angle_gamma   90.00
#
_symmetry.space_group_name_H-M   'P 1'
#
loop_
_entity.id
_entity.type
_entity.pdbx_description
1 polymer ?
#
loop_
_entity_poly.entity_id
_entity_poly.type
_entity_poly.pdbx_seq_one_letter_code
_entity_poly.pdbx_strand_id
1 'polypeptide(L)'
;MGVINLSRESFYSGSVVKEDAVLDAAMKMIDEGADLIDVGARSTWPLAQKISKEEERARLIPAIRQLQDISVPVSIDTMFSDIADEALDEGADIINDVSGFTADVRMVEVAFEHNCPVILMASDKVPGDPVGMEAVISSLGRIISRAEESGIDPDNIIIDPAIGKWTPQKLPIYDYETIGALGRLRIFGKPILAAISRKSFIGETLGKPAAERLYGSLAASAIAVCNGAHIIRTHDVVPTVDAVRVAQSARARIPAASSGDVEAELLDIRVQEDGARAMTSIGVTTEGSQVMKKKTVIYNILLKNVTTTEALIIKQEMLARGGDAALPRDAVSHEAEKVDLMIIGTGLQVERLTKKIKYQVRGLPRIASLLDELMEKNNDAFFRYS
;
A
#
# COMPACT_ATOMS: atom_id res chain seq x y z
N MET A 1 7.10 1.14 15.28
CA MET A 1 5.97 1.47 16.15
C MET A 1 5.53 0.23 16.92
N GLY A 2 5.74 0.21 18.23
CA GLY A 2 5.25 -0.82 19.14
C GLY A 2 3.81 -0.53 19.57
N VAL A 3 2.98 -1.57 19.72
CA VAL A 3 1.55 -1.41 20.04
C VAL A 3 1.25 -1.82 21.48
N ILE A 4 0.73 -0.89 22.26
CA ILE A 4 0.15 -1.13 23.59
C ILE A 4 -1.36 -1.19 23.44
N ASN A 5 -1.94 -2.36 23.68
CA ASN A 5 -3.39 -2.52 23.63
C ASN A 5 -3.96 -2.64 25.05
N LEU A 6 -4.88 -1.74 25.40
CA LEU A 6 -5.61 -1.76 26.68
C LEU A 6 -6.94 -2.50 26.57
N SER A 7 -7.36 -2.88 25.36
CA SER A 7 -8.60 -3.62 25.11
C SER A 7 -8.47 -5.07 25.56
N ARG A 8 -9.26 -5.44 26.57
CA ARG A 8 -9.44 -6.85 26.98
C ARG A 8 -10.11 -7.68 25.89
N GLU A 9 -10.73 -7.01 24.92
CA GLU A 9 -11.47 -7.55 23.77
C GLU A 9 -10.57 -7.75 22.53
N SER A 10 -9.25 -7.56 22.66
CA SER A 10 -8.26 -7.81 21.60
C SER A 10 -8.32 -9.25 21.07
N PHE A 11 -8.16 -9.42 19.75
CA PHE A 11 -8.10 -10.75 19.12
C PHE A 11 -6.84 -11.55 19.48
N TYR A 12 -5.81 -10.88 20.03
CA TYR A 12 -4.60 -11.51 20.56
C TYR A 12 -4.46 -11.16 22.04
N SER A 13 -4.77 -12.12 22.92
CA SER A 13 -4.74 -11.91 24.37
C SER A 13 -3.35 -11.61 24.93
N GLY A 14 -2.29 -12.03 24.23
CA GLY A 14 -0.90 -11.80 24.63
C GLY A 14 -0.43 -10.34 24.49
N SER A 15 -1.21 -9.46 23.83
CA SER A 15 -0.86 -8.04 23.68
C SER A 15 -1.58 -7.09 24.64
N VAL A 16 -2.45 -7.61 25.52
CA VAL A 16 -3.22 -6.76 26.45
C VAL A 16 -2.34 -6.38 27.63
N VAL A 17 -2.12 -5.07 27.79
CA VAL A 17 -1.37 -4.50 28.92
C VAL A 17 -2.36 -3.99 29.97
N LYS A 18 -2.04 -4.23 31.24
CA LYS A 18 -2.83 -3.68 32.35
C LYS A 18 -2.51 -2.20 32.53
N GLU A 19 -3.47 -1.43 33.01
CA GLU A 19 -3.33 0.03 33.19
C GLU A 19 -2.14 0.41 34.07
N ASP A 20 -1.76 -0.41 35.05
CA ASP A 20 -0.62 -0.19 35.95
C ASP A 20 0.74 -0.60 35.36
N ALA A 21 0.75 -1.23 34.18
CA ALA A 21 1.95 -1.76 33.52
C ALA A 21 2.26 -1.06 32.19
N VAL A 22 1.56 0.04 31.87
CA VAL A 22 1.70 0.74 30.58
C VAL A 22 3.11 1.30 30.40
N LEU A 23 3.64 1.99 31.41
CA LEU A 23 4.99 2.54 31.36
C LEU A 23 6.06 1.44 31.20
N ASP A 24 5.98 0.37 32.00
CA ASP A 24 6.92 -0.76 31.90
C ASP A 24 6.88 -1.42 30.52
N ALA A 25 5.68 -1.58 29.94
CA ALA A 25 5.52 -2.13 28.61
C ALA A 25 6.11 -1.20 27.53
N ALA A 26 5.89 0.11 27.63
CA ALA A 26 6.46 1.09 26.72
C ALA A 26 8.00 1.11 26.79
N MET A 27 8.56 1.21 28.00
CA MET A 27 10.01 1.20 28.22
C MET A 27 10.65 -0.07 27.67
N LYS A 28 10.02 -1.23 27.91
CA LYS A 28 10.48 -2.48 27.31
C LYS A 28 10.46 -2.43 25.78
N MET A 29 9.40 -1.93 25.15
CA MET A 29 9.33 -1.81 23.69
C MET A 29 10.41 -0.87 23.14
N ILE A 30 10.71 0.22 23.85
CA ILE A 30 11.79 1.16 23.49
C ILE A 30 13.15 0.46 23.56
N ASP A 31 13.43 -0.25 24.65
CA ASP A 31 14.67 -1.04 24.81
C ASP A 31 14.81 -2.13 23.73
N GLU A 32 13.68 -2.69 23.29
CA GLU A 32 13.59 -3.65 22.19
C GLU A 32 13.76 -3.01 20.79
N GLY A 33 13.80 -1.68 20.71
CA GLY A 33 14.08 -0.91 19.49
C GLY A 33 12.85 -0.29 18.82
N ALA A 34 11.75 -0.05 19.54
CA ALA A 34 10.62 0.70 19.01
C ALA A 34 10.91 2.21 18.97
N ASP A 35 10.86 2.81 17.78
CA ASP A 35 11.02 4.26 17.60
C ASP A 35 9.75 5.09 17.88
N LEU A 36 8.61 4.42 18.06
CA LEU A 36 7.30 5.03 18.38
C LEU A 36 6.49 4.04 19.21
N ILE A 37 5.65 4.56 20.11
CA ILE A 37 4.65 3.79 20.84
C ILE A 37 3.25 4.21 20.36
N ASP A 38 2.36 3.24 20.15
CA ASP A 38 0.97 3.49 19.80
C ASP A 38 0.06 2.84 20.83
N VAL A 39 -0.84 3.63 21.40
CA VAL A 39 -1.71 3.23 22.50
C VAL A 39 -3.16 3.22 22.01
N GLY A 40 -3.79 2.05 22.09
CA GLY A 40 -5.19 1.87 21.72
C GLY A 40 -5.97 1.18 22.83
N ALA A 41 -7.20 1.62 23.09
CA ALA A 41 -8.08 1.01 24.09
C ALA A 41 -9.23 0.18 23.51
N ARG A 42 -9.37 0.19 22.18
CA ARG A 42 -10.45 -0.48 21.46
C ARG A 42 -9.89 -1.51 20.49
N SER A 43 -10.49 -2.70 20.50
CA SER A 43 -10.25 -3.70 19.48
C SER A 43 -10.87 -3.24 18.15
N THR A 44 -10.06 -3.17 17.11
CA THR A 44 -10.49 -2.89 15.73
C THR A 44 -10.97 -4.16 15.00
N TRP A 45 -11.00 -5.30 15.70
CA TRP A 45 -11.48 -6.55 15.12
C TRP A 45 -13.00 -6.47 14.87
N PRO A 46 -13.51 -6.80 13.66
CA PRO A 46 -14.93 -6.60 13.32
C PRO A 46 -15.94 -7.33 14.21
N LEU A 47 -15.51 -8.38 14.91
CA LEU A 47 -16.34 -9.18 15.81
C LEU A 47 -16.19 -8.81 17.29
N ALA A 48 -15.33 -7.84 17.62
CA ALA A 48 -15.14 -7.41 18.99
C ALA A 48 -16.34 -6.61 19.51
N GLN A 49 -16.59 -6.71 20.82
CA GLN A 49 -17.59 -5.89 21.48
C GLN A 49 -17.15 -4.42 21.43
N LYS A 50 -18.05 -3.54 20.99
CA LYS A 50 -17.81 -2.10 21.00
C LYS A 50 -17.91 -1.58 22.45
N ILE A 51 -16.90 -0.84 22.87
CA ILE A 51 -16.92 -0.09 24.13
C ILE A 51 -17.55 1.29 23.93
N SER A 52 -18.01 1.92 25.01
CA SER A 52 -18.49 3.31 24.93
C SER A 52 -17.33 4.29 24.80
N LYS A 53 -17.64 5.52 24.38
CA LYS A 53 -16.67 6.61 24.28
C LYS A 53 -16.05 6.94 25.63
N GLU A 54 -16.85 6.94 26.69
CA GLU A 54 -16.44 7.19 28.07
C GLU A 54 -15.50 6.08 28.57
N GLU A 55 -15.77 4.83 28.20
CA GLU A 55 -14.89 3.70 28.55
C GLU A 55 -13.56 3.77 27.79
N GLU A 56 -13.57 4.15 26.51
CA GLU A 56 -12.36 4.40 25.72
C GLU A 56 -11.51 5.51 26.35
N ARG A 57 -12.14 6.63 26.72
CA ARG A 57 -11.49 7.75 27.42
C ARG A 57 -10.89 7.32 28.77
N ALA A 58 -11.66 6.59 29.58
CA ALA A 58 -11.23 6.14 30.90
C ALA A 58 -10.03 5.19 30.86
N ARG A 59 -9.85 4.43 29.76
CA ARG A 59 -8.68 3.58 29.53
C ARG A 59 -7.50 4.38 28.96
N LEU A 60 -7.73 5.21 27.94
CA LEU A 60 -6.66 5.89 27.20
C LEU A 60 -5.99 7.01 27.98
N ILE A 61 -6.75 7.94 28.55
CA ILE A 61 -6.17 9.17 29.14
C ILE A 61 -5.20 8.85 30.30
N PRO A 62 -5.53 7.96 31.26
CA PRO A 62 -4.58 7.58 32.30
C PRO A 62 -3.34 6.85 31.78
N ALA A 63 -3.45 6.12 30.66
CA ALA A 63 -2.32 5.45 30.03
C ALA A 63 -1.37 6.46 29.36
N ILE A 64 -1.92 7.47 28.68
CA ILE A 64 -1.12 8.54 28.06
C ILE A 64 -0.37 9.37 29.11
N ARG A 65 -1.03 9.72 30.22
CA ARG A 65 -0.37 10.41 31.35
C ARG A 65 0.86 9.68 31.89
N GLN A 66 0.87 8.34 31.86
CA GLN A 66 2.02 7.56 32.31
C GLN A 66 3.21 7.62 31.35
N LEU A 67 3.01 8.09 30.12
CA LEU A 67 3.98 8.03 29.02
C LEU A 67 4.59 9.39 28.66
N GLN A 68 4.24 10.47 29.36
CA GLN A 68 4.69 11.85 29.06
C GLN A 68 6.22 12.01 28.98
N ASP A 69 6.98 11.24 29.78
CA ASP A 69 8.43 11.39 29.93
C ASP A 69 9.26 10.34 29.16
N ILE A 70 8.63 9.55 28.29
CA ILE A 70 9.37 8.53 27.52
C ILE A 70 10.16 9.18 26.37
N SER A 71 11.20 8.48 25.89
CA SER A 71 12.15 9.03 24.92
C SER A 71 11.70 8.97 23.45
N VAL A 72 10.48 8.49 23.17
CA VAL A 72 9.97 8.29 21.80
C VAL A 72 8.55 8.84 21.69
N PRO A 73 8.11 9.27 20.49
CA PRO A 73 6.76 9.80 20.31
C PRO A 73 5.67 8.78 20.65
N VAL A 74 4.58 9.30 21.25
CA VAL A 74 3.38 8.54 21.62
C VAL A 74 2.24 8.86 20.68
N SER A 75 1.74 7.83 20.00
CA SER A 75 0.57 7.86 19.14
C SER A 75 -0.69 7.41 19.89
N ILE A 76 -1.79 8.14 19.73
CA ILE A 76 -3.10 7.80 20.27
C ILE A 76 -4.01 7.21 19.19
N ASP A 77 -4.38 5.93 19.32
CA ASP A 77 -5.30 5.23 18.40
C ASP A 77 -6.76 5.48 18.81
N THR A 78 -7.36 6.54 18.24
CA THR A 78 -8.74 6.96 18.52
C THR A 78 -9.42 7.55 17.28
N MET A 79 -10.74 7.44 17.25
CA MET A 79 -11.59 8.06 16.20
C MET A 79 -12.40 9.25 16.74
N PHE A 80 -12.18 9.65 18.00
CA PHE A 80 -12.98 10.65 18.69
C PHE A 80 -12.16 11.90 18.98
N SER A 81 -12.57 13.04 18.42
CA SER A 81 -11.81 14.29 18.47
C SER A 81 -11.55 14.79 19.88
N ASP A 82 -12.53 14.71 20.78
CA ASP A 82 -12.41 15.12 22.18
C ASP A 82 -11.51 14.20 23.02
N ILE A 83 -11.34 12.93 22.64
CA ILE A 83 -10.35 12.05 23.27
C ILE A 83 -8.96 12.38 22.74
N ALA A 84 -8.81 12.64 21.44
CA ALA A 84 -7.55 13.07 20.85
C ALA A 84 -7.07 14.39 21.45
N ASP A 85 -7.97 15.38 21.55
CA ASP A 85 -7.73 16.70 22.15
C ASP A 85 -7.20 16.57 23.59
N GLU A 86 -7.92 15.81 24.43
CA GLU A 86 -7.48 15.55 25.81
C GLU A 86 -6.18 14.72 25.87
N ALA A 87 -5.97 13.75 24.98
CA ALA A 87 -4.74 12.97 24.97
C ALA A 87 -3.51 13.81 24.59
N LEU A 88 -3.66 14.75 23.66
CA LEU A 88 -2.59 15.68 23.26
C LEU A 88 -2.25 16.63 24.41
N ASP A 89 -3.26 17.18 25.10
CA ASP A 89 -3.05 17.98 26.32
C ASP A 89 -2.30 17.20 27.42
N GLU A 90 -2.48 15.88 27.44
CA GLU A 90 -1.87 14.96 28.39
C GLU A 90 -0.57 14.31 27.87
N GLY A 91 0.00 14.82 26.76
CA GLY A 91 1.34 14.48 26.29
C GLY A 91 1.43 13.37 25.25
N ALA A 92 0.34 13.06 24.54
CA ALA A 92 0.45 12.37 23.26
C ALA A 92 1.06 13.31 22.19
N ASP A 93 1.74 12.74 21.21
CA ASP A 93 2.41 13.49 20.13
C ASP A 93 1.73 13.34 18.77
N ILE A 94 1.04 12.23 18.54
CA ILE A 94 0.54 11.82 17.22
C ILE A 94 -0.89 11.32 17.34
N ILE A 95 -1.78 11.74 16.44
CA ILE A 95 -3.12 11.14 16.31
C ILE A 95 -3.07 9.99 15.30
N ASN A 96 -3.55 8.81 15.68
CA ASN A 96 -3.78 7.69 14.76
C ASN A 96 -5.28 7.46 14.58
N ASP A 97 -5.83 8.03 13.50
CA ASP A 97 -7.25 7.95 13.18
C ASP A 97 -7.52 6.94 12.06
N VAL A 98 -7.93 5.74 12.49
CA VAL A 98 -8.33 4.66 11.57
C VAL A 98 -9.57 4.99 10.73
N SER A 99 -10.31 6.07 11.05
CA SER A 99 -11.41 6.53 10.21
C SER A 99 -10.99 7.52 9.12
N GLY A 100 -9.76 8.05 9.14
CA GLY A 100 -9.33 9.06 8.17
C GLY A 100 -10.25 10.30 8.18
N PHE A 101 -10.61 10.80 9.36
CA PHE A 101 -11.54 11.92 9.59
C PHE A 101 -13.01 11.68 9.21
N THR A 102 -13.39 10.42 8.92
CA THR A 102 -14.78 10.10 8.53
C THR A 102 -15.72 9.85 9.72
N ALA A 103 -15.18 9.41 10.86
CA ALA A 103 -16.00 9.12 12.04
C ALA A 103 -16.35 10.38 12.85
N ASP A 104 -15.41 11.31 13.01
CA ASP A 104 -15.60 12.57 13.71
C ASP A 104 -14.98 13.72 12.90
N VAL A 105 -15.83 14.61 12.39
CA VAL A 105 -15.39 15.70 11.51
C VAL A 105 -14.53 16.74 12.23
N ARG A 106 -14.65 16.87 13.56
CA ARG A 106 -13.85 17.80 14.38
C ARG A 106 -12.40 17.32 14.54
N MET A 107 -12.10 16.06 14.25
CA MET A 107 -10.73 15.52 14.37
C MET A 107 -9.72 16.31 13.52
N VAL A 108 -10.13 16.82 12.36
CA VAL A 108 -9.27 17.64 11.50
C VAL A 108 -8.94 19.00 12.14
N GLU A 109 -9.88 19.58 12.90
CA GLU A 109 -9.70 20.84 13.61
C GLU A 109 -8.73 20.64 14.79
N VAL A 110 -8.90 19.57 15.56
CA VAL A 110 -7.99 19.22 16.66
C VAL A 110 -6.57 19.00 16.14
N ALA A 111 -6.40 18.24 15.05
CA ALA A 111 -5.09 18.01 14.44
C ALA A 111 -4.42 19.33 13.99
N PHE A 112 -5.20 20.26 13.42
CA PHE A 112 -4.72 21.57 13.02
C PHE A 112 -4.34 22.45 14.23
N GLU A 113 -5.19 22.54 15.24
CA GLU A 113 -4.99 23.36 16.44
C GLU A 113 -3.74 22.95 17.22
N HIS A 114 -3.50 21.64 17.35
CA HIS A 114 -2.31 21.10 18.01
C HIS A 114 -1.07 21.04 17.11
N ASN A 115 -1.22 21.24 15.80
CA ASN A 115 -0.16 21.12 14.79
C ASN A 115 0.67 19.83 14.93
N CYS A 116 -0.01 18.70 15.17
CA CYS A 116 0.62 17.40 15.43
C CYS A 116 0.59 16.50 14.18
N PRO A 117 1.50 15.51 14.08
CA PRO A 117 1.40 14.48 13.06
C PRO A 117 0.13 13.65 13.18
N VAL A 118 -0.43 13.27 12.03
CA VAL A 118 -1.63 12.44 11.92
C VAL A 118 -1.37 11.21 11.06
N ILE A 119 -1.75 10.04 11.54
CA ILE A 119 -1.80 8.79 10.77
C ILE A 119 -3.25 8.61 10.31
N LEU A 120 -3.44 8.64 8.99
CA LEU A 120 -4.75 8.58 8.37
C LEU A 120 -4.91 7.31 7.56
N MET A 121 -5.86 6.47 7.96
CA MET A 121 -6.13 5.21 7.30
C MET A 121 -7.15 5.35 6.16
N ALA A 122 -6.95 4.61 5.07
CA ALA A 122 -7.92 4.52 3.97
C ALA A 122 -9.30 4.09 4.48
N SER A 123 -10.29 4.97 4.33
CA SER A 123 -11.64 4.84 4.86
C SER A 123 -12.61 5.76 4.12
N ASP A 124 -13.78 5.23 3.71
CA ASP A 124 -14.83 6.00 3.06
C ASP A 124 -16.06 6.17 3.95
N LYS A 125 -16.67 5.07 4.38
CA LYS A 125 -17.86 5.09 5.27
C LYS A 125 -17.56 4.47 6.61
N VAL A 126 -16.76 3.41 6.61
CA VAL A 126 -16.29 2.74 7.81
C VAL A 126 -14.80 2.40 7.64
N PRO A 127 -14.01 2.38 8.72
CA PRO A 127 -12.59 2.09 8.66
C PRO A 127 -12.27 0.87 7.77
N GLY A 128 -11.39 1.05 6.78
CA GLY A 128 -10.88 -0.02 5.93
C GLY A 128 -11.89 -0.63 4.94
N ASP A 129 -13.00 0.06 4.64
CA ASP A 129 -13.94 -0.34 3.58
C ASP A 129 -13.43 -0.22 2.13
N PRO A 130 -12.37 0.53 1.76
CA PRO A 130 -11.85 0.47 0.41
C PRO A 130 -11.20 -0.89 0.14
N VAL A 131 -11.69 -1.58 -0.90
CA VAL A 131 -11.22 -2.91 -1.30
C VAL A 131 -10.40 -2.82 -2.58
N GLY A 132 -9.18 -3.34 -2.51
CA GLY A 132 -8.22 -3.31 -3.62
C GLY A 132 -7.46 -1.98 -3.73
N MET A 133 -6.32 -2.03 -4.41
CA MET A 133 -5.35 -0.93 -4.40
C MET A 133 -5.90 0.38 -5.00
N GLU A 134 -6.75 0.29 -6.02
CA GLU A 134 -7.35 1.48 -6.64
C GLU A 134 -8.30 2.23 -5.71
N ALA A 135 -9.12 1.49 -4.95
CA ALA A 135 -10.04 2.09 -3.98
C ALA A 135 -9.27 2.73 -2.83
N VAL A 136 -8.21 2.06 -2.35
CA VAL A 136 -7.30 2.59 -1.32
C VAL A 136 -6.68 3.91 -1.76
N ILE A 137 -6.12 3.99 -2.98
CA ILE A 137 -5.52 5.22 -3.51
C ILE A 137 -6.58 6.33 -3.65
N SER A 138 -7.76 6.02 -4.18
CA SER A 138 -8.85 7.00 -4.30
C SER A 138 -9.33 7.55 -2.96
N SER A 139 -9.41 6.68 -1.94
CA SER A 139 -9.80 7.05 -0.58
C SER A 139 -8.74 7.94 0.08
N LEU A 140 -7.47 7.50 0.07
CA LEU A 140 -6.36 8.29 0.62
C LEU A 140 -6.20 9.64 -0.06
N GLY A 141 -6.34 9.72 -1.38
CA GLY A 141 -6.29 10.99 -2.10
C GLY A 141 -7.31 12.01 -1.58
N ARG A 142 -8.56 11.58 -1.33
CA ARG A 142 -9.60 12.44 -0.75
C ARG A 142 -9.28 12.86 0.70
N ILE A 143 -8.77 11.91 1.50
CA ILE A 143 -8.41 12.17 2.89
C ILE A 143 -7.27 13.19 2.99
N ILE A 144 -6.21 13.03 2.17
CA ILE A 144 -5.07 13.96 2.12
C ILE A 144 -5.54 15.34 1.68
N SER A 145 -6.32 15.45 0.59
CA SER A 145 -6.83 16.75 0.13
C SER A 145 -7.63 17.45 1.22
N ARG A 146 -8.48 16.73 1.95
CA ARG A 146 -9.25 17.29 3.06
C ARG A 146 -8.35 17.80 4.20
N ALA A 147 -7.29 17.07 4.53
CA ALA A 147 -6.33 17.48 5.55
C ALA A 147 -5.62 18.78 5.16
N GLU A 148 -5.08 18.83 3.93
CA GLU A 148 -4.34 19.98 3.41
C GLU A 148 -5.25 21.21 3.21
N GLU A 149 -6.48 21.03 2.73
CA GLU A 149 -7.48 22.11 2.61
C GLU A 149 -7.88 22.71 3.97
N SER A 150 -7.76 21.92 5.05
CA SER A 150 -8.03 22.36 6.42
C SER A 150 -6.83 23.06 7.07
N GLY A 151 -5.70 23.16 6.37
CA GLY A 151 -4.49 23.84 6.83
C GLY A 151 -3.51 22.97 7.61
N ILE A 152 -3.72 21.64 7.69
CA ILE A 152 -2.74 20.72 8.29
C ILE A 152 -1.46 20.76 7.44
N ASP A 153 -0.32 20.89 8.10
CA ASP A 153 0.98 20.85 7.44
C ASP A 153 1.13 19.54 6.62
N PRO A 154 1.40 19.61 5.31
CA PRO A 154 1.65 18.44 4.47
C PRO A 154 2.67 17.44 5.04
N ASP A 155 3.66 17.91 5.81
CA ASP A 155 4.71 17.09 6.43
C ASP A 155 4.23 16.35 7.69
N ASN A 156 3.09 16.75 8.26
CA ASN A 156 2.46 16.08 9.40
C ASN A 156 1.57 14.89 8.99
N ILE A 157 1.42 14.59 7.70
CA ILE A 157 0.49 13.54 7.24
C ILE A 157 1.22 12.22 6.97
N ILE A 158 0.81 11.16 7.67
CA ILE A 158 1.21 9.77 7.46
C ILE A 158 0.00 8.98 6.96
N ILE A 159 0.19 8.08 5.99
CA ILE A 159 -0.91 7.29 5.42
C ILE A 159 -0.84 5.81 5.81
N ASP A 160 -1.99 5.21 6.12
CA ASP A 160 -2.17 3.76 6.31
C ASP A 160 -3.13 3.20 5.23
N PRO A 161 -2.72 2.23 4.41
CA PRO A 161 -3.57 1.64 3.37
C PRO A 161 -4.59 0.61 3.88
N ALA A 162 -4.81 0.54 5.19
CA ALA A 162 -5.79 -0.32 5.85
C ALA A 162 -5.55 -1.82 5.63
N ILE A 163 -4.30 -2.30 5.66
CA ILE A 163 -4.01 -3.75 5.55
C ILE A 163 -4.80 -4.51 6.63
N GLY A 164 -5.36 -5.66 6.33
CA GLY A 164 -6.14 -6.49 7.24
C GLY A 164 -7.64 -6.54 6.92
N LYS A 165 -8.31 -7.46 7.61
CA LYS A 165 -9.75 -7.68 7.48
C LYS A 165 -10.56 -6.71 8.35
N TRP A 166 -10.88 -5.56 7.78
CA TRP A 166 -11.70 -4.51 8.41
C TRP A 166 -13.20 -4.66 8.12
N THR A 167 -13.53 -5.20 6.94
CA THR A 167 -14.91 -5.48 6.53
C THR A 167 -15.05 -6.96 6.12
N PRO A 168 -16.25 -7.56 6.22
CA PRO A 168 -16.47 -8.94 5.78
C PRO A 168 -16.13 -9.19 4.30
N GLN A 169 -16.21 -8.16 3.46
CA GLN A 169 -15.97 -8.21 2.03
C GLN A 169 -14.47 -8.23 1.69
N LYS A 170 -13.59 -7.79 2.60
CA LYS A 170 -12.15 -7.73 2.37
C LYS A 170 -11.51 -9.12 2.58
N LEU A 171 -11.23 -9.77 1.45
CA LEU A 171 -10.53 -11.06 1.38
C LEU A 171 -8.99 -10.90 1.55
N PRO A 172 -8.28 -11.96 2.02
CA PRO A 172 -6.82 -11.96 2.15
C PRO A 172 -6.05 -11.51 0.91
N ILE A 173 -6.57 -11.81 -0.28
CA ILE A 173 -5.94 -11.46 -1.55
C ILE A 173 -5.69 -9.95 -1.68
N TYR A 174 -6.59 -9.13 -1.14
CA TYR A 174 -6.45 -7.67 -1.19
C TYR A 174 -5.38 -7.16 -0.22
N ASP A 175 -5.10 -7.89 0.87
CA ASP A 175 -4.00 -7.56 1.78
C ASP A 175 -2.66 -7.85 1.13
N TYR A 176 -2.54 -8.98 0.43
CA TYR A 176 -1.35 -9.28 -0.38
C TYR A 176 -1.19 -8.30 -1.54
N GLU A 177 -2.29 -7.93 -2.22
CA GLU A 177 -2.29 -6.88 -3.24
C GLU A 177 -1.71 -5.58 -2.69
N THR A 178 -2.23 -5.13 -1.55
CA THR A 178 -1.81 -3.88 -0.89
C THR A 178 -0.34 -3.92 -0.51
N ILE A 179 0.11 -5.01 0.13
CA ILE A 179 1.52 -5.20 0.53
C ILE A 179 2.44 -5.22 -0.70
N GLY A 180 2.05 -5.94 -1.77
CA GLY A 180 2.79 -6.04 -3.02
C GLY A 180 2.87 -4.73 -3.79
N ALA A 181 1.90 -3.84 -3.57
CA ALA A 181 1.73 -2.60 -4.32
C ALA A 181 1.95 -1.32 -3.49
N LEU A 182 2.53 -1.41 -2.28
CA LEU A 182 2.77 -0.23 -1.41
C LEU A 182 3.53 0.88 -2.12
N GLY A 183 4.45 0.55 -3.03
CA GLY A 183 5.24 1.53 -3.78
C GLY A 183 4.38 2.49 -4.60
N ARG A 184 3.16 2.11 -4.97
CA ARG A 184 2.22 2.95 -5.70
C ARG A 184 1.70 4.13 -4.87
N LEU A 185 1.74 4.03 -3.53
CA LEU A 185 1.32 5.11 -2.63
C LEU A 185 2.34 6.26 -2.55
N ARG A 186 3.55 6.07 -3.08
CA ARG A 186 4.59 7.12 -3.11
C ARG A 186 4.18 8.35 -3.90
N ILE A 187 3.21 8.23 -4.80
CA ILE A 187 2.62 9.36 -5.54
C ILE A 187 2.12 10.48 -4.61
N PHE A 188 1.82 10.17 -3.35
CA PHE A 188 1.34 11.14 -2.37
C PHE A 188 2.47 11.89 -1.66
N GLY A 189 3.72 11.45 -1.80
CA GLY A 189 4.86 12.05 -1.09
C GLY A 189 4.78 11.94 0.43
N LYS A 190 3.95 11.05 0.99
CA LYS A 190 3.74 10.89 2.44
C LYS A 190 4.43 9.62 2.98
N PRO A 191 4.86 9.61 4.25
CA PRO A 191 5.26 8.38 4.94
C PRO A 191 4.11 7.36 4.97
N ILE A 192 4.46 6.08 4.93
CA ILE A 192 3.50 4.97 4.82
C ILE A 192 3.63 4.08 6.05
N LEU A 193 2.55 3.94 6.80
CA LEU A 193 2.44 2.98 7.89
C LEU A 193 1.84 1.67 7.39
N ALA A 194 2.43 0.54 7.80
CA ALA A 194 1.91 -0.79 7.53
C ALA A 194 1.70 -1.55 8.85
N ALA A 195 0.43 -1.70 9.24
CA ALA A 195 0.03 -2.55 10.36
C ALA A 195 -0.19 -3.99 9.86
N ILE A 196 0.74 -4.91 10.15
CA ILE A 196 0.73 -6.29 9.61
C ILE A 196 0.64 -7.36 10.70
N SER A 197 1.22 -7.08 11.88
CA SER A 197 1.45 -8.06 12.94
C SER A 197 0.21 -8.90 13.27
N ARG A 198 0.36 -10.23 13.13
CA ARG A 198 -0.60 -11.29 13.50
C ARG A 198 -1.98 -11.23 12.82
N LYS A 199 -2.14 -10.45 11.74
CA LYS A 199 -3.43 -10.27 11.03
C LYS A 199 -3.98 -11.55 10.40
N SER A 200 -5.28 -11.55 10.12
CA SER A 200 -6.04 -12.73 9.70
C SER A 200 -5.57 -13.32 8.37
N PHE A 201 -5.20 -12.49 7.39
CA PHE A 201 -4.73 -12.96 6.08
C PHE A 201 -3.53 -13.92 6.18
N ILE A 202 -2.63 -13.69 7.14
CA ILE A 202 -1.50 -14.57 7.44
C ILE A 202 -2.01 -15.91 7.99
N GLY A 203 -2.98 -15.87 8.89
CA GLY A 203 -3.58 -17.08 9.47
C GLY A 203 -4.34 -17.90 8.45
N GLU A 204 -5.09 -17.25 7.58
CA GLU A 204 -5.86 -17.89 6.50
C GLU A 204 -4.92 -18.56 5.49
N THR A 205 -3.80 -17.94 5.14
CA THR A 205 -2.80 -18.53 4.25
C THR A 205 -2.00 -19.67 4.88
N LEU A 206 -1.62 -19.55 6.16
CA LEU A 206 -0.76 -20.54 6.83
C LEU A 206 -1.54 -21.63 7.57
N GLY A 207 -2.87 -21.50 7.69
CA GLY A 207 -3.68 -22.36 8.55
C GLY A 207 -3.35 -22.23 10.05
N LYS A 208 -2.94 -21.02 10.50
CA LYS A 208 -2.41 -20.80 11.86
C LYS A 208 -3.25 -19.83 12.71
N PRO A 209 -3.41 -20.10 14.03
CA PRO A 209 -4.03 -19.16 14.96
C PRO A 209 -3.13 -17.94 15.21
N ALA A 210 -3.69 -16.85 15.73
CA ALA A 210 -2.97 -15.58 15.92
C ALA A 210 -1.65 -15.71 16.71
N ALA A 211 -1.62 -16.61 17.70
CA ALA A 211 -0.44 -16.89 18.51
C ALA A 211 0.76 -17.43 17.70
N GLU A 212 0.52 -18.09 16.57
CA GLU A 212 1.55 -18.78 15.77
C GLU A 212 1.91 -18.04 14.47
N ARG A 213 1.42 -16.81 14.30
CA ARG A 213 1.61 -16.01 13.07
C ARG A 213 2.90 -15.19 13.05
N LEU A 214 3.80 -15.35 14.03
CA LEU A 214 5.02 -14.54 14.11
C LEU A 214 5.81 -14.58 12.81
N TYR A 215 6.22 -15.77 12.33
CA TYR A 215 7.04 -15.88 11.12
C TYR A 215 6.36 -15.33 9.87
N GLY A 216 5.04 -15.53 9.72
CA GLY A 216 4.29 -14.93 8.63
C GLY A 216 4.22 -13.40 8.74
N SER A 217 4.15 -12.86 9.96
CA SER A 217 4.16 -11.42 10.22
C SER A 217 5.51 -10.80 9.87
N LEU A 218 6.61 -11.46 10.21
CA LEU A 218 7.96 -11.02 9.87
C LEU A 218 8.19 -11.01 8.35
N ALA A 219 7.77 -12.09 7.66
CA ALA A 219 7.87 -12.19 6.21
C ALA A 219 7.06 -11.07 5.52
N ALA A 220 5.80 -10.87 5.91
CA ALA A 220 4.95 -9.82 5.34
C ALA A 220 5.48 -8.41 5.66
N SER A 221 6.02 -8.18 6.87
CA SER A 221 6.64 -6.90 7.25
C SER A 221 7.89 -6.60 6.42
N ALA A 222 8.76 -7.59 6.20
CA ALA A 222 9.94 -7.43 5.36
C ALA A 222 9.57 -7.08 3.90
N ILE A 223 8.56 -7.75 3.33
CA ILE A 223 8.04 -7.41 2.00
C ILE A 223 7.49 -5.98 1.97
N ALA A 224 6.72 -5.60 2.99
CA ALA A 224 6.17 -4.25 3.07
C ALA A 224 7.26 -3.16 3.12
N VAL A 225 8.32 -3.38 3.90
CA VAL A 225 9.49 -2.48 3.94
C VAL A 225 10.15 -2.38 2.57
N CYS A 226 10.44 -3.50 1.92
CA CYS A 226 11.02 -3.54 0.57
C CYS A 226 10.15 -2.78 -0.44
N ASN A 227 8.83 -2.87 -0.30
CA ASN A 227 7.87 -2.23 -1.19
C ASN A 227 7.56 -0.77 -0.84
N GLY A 228 8.07 -0.24 0.27
CA GLY A 228 8.02 1.20 0.54
C GLY A 228 7.43 1.64 1.87
N ALA A 229 7.05 0.72 2.76
CA ALA A 229 6.63 1.10 4.12
C ALA A 229 7.76 1.87 4.83
N HIS A 230 7.37 2.91 5.56
CA HIS A 230 8.24 3.74 6.40
C HIS A 230 8.10 3.35 7.87
N ILE A 231 6.88 2.99 8.29
CA ILE A 231 6.56 2.59 9.66
C ILE A 231 5.94 1.20 9.64
N ILE A 232 6.48 0.27 10.44
CA ILE A 232 5.81 -1.00 10.74
C ILE A 232 5.21 -0.91 12.14
N ARG A 233 3.90 -1.19 12.24
CA ARG A 233 3.15 -1.29 13.49
C ARG A 233 3.06 -2.75 13.93
N THR A 234 3.59 -3.06 15.12
CA THR A 234 3.78 -4.45 15.56
C THR A 234 3.57 -4.68 17.06
N HIS A 235 3.19 -5.90 17.43
CA HIS A 235 3.16 -6.39 18.82
C HIS A 235 4.49 -7.03 19.24
N ASP A 236 5.27 -7.53 18.28
CA ASP A 236 6.49 -8.32 18.53
C ASP A 236 7.71 -7.49 18.11
N VAL A 237 8.15 -6.54 18.95
CA VAL A 237 9.12 -5.49 18.57
C VAL A 237 10.46 -6.08 18.14
N VAL A 238 11.16 -6.81 19.01
CA VAL A 238 12.50 -7.38 18.71
C VAL A 238 12.56 -8.12 17.36
N PRO A 239 11.74 -9.17 17.11
CA PRO A 239 11.86 -9.90 15.86
C PRO A 239 11.44 -9.06 14.65
N THR A 240 10.54 -8.08 14.83
CA THR A 240 10.15 -7.15 13.76
C THR A 240 11.29 -6.20 13.41
N VAL A 241 12.02 -5.68 14.41
CA VAL A 241 13.19 -4.80 14.19
C VAL A 241 14.26 -5.52 13.36
N ASP A 242 14.56 -6.78 13.65
CA ASP A 242 15.49 -7.58 12.85
C ASP A 242 15.02 -7.73 11.39
N ALA A 243 13.74 -8.08 11.19
CA ALA A 243 13.17 -8.19 9.85
C ALA A 243 13.20 -6.85 9.09
N VAL A 244 12.91 -5.74 9.77
CA VAL A 244 12.96 -4.38 9.21
C VAL A 244 14.39 -4.03 8.81
N ARG A 245 15.40 -4.26 9.65
CA ARG A 245 16.81 -3.94 9.36
C ARG A 245 17.35 -4.71 8.16
N VAL A 246 17.02 -6.00 8.06
CA VAL A 246 17.39 -6.83 6.90
C VAL A 246 16.68 -6.32 5.65
N ALA A 247 15.37 -6.07 5.72
CA ALA A 247 14.60 -5.56 4.59
C ALA A 247 15.04 -4.16 4.14
N GLN A 248 15.40 -3.27 5.07
CA GLN A 248 15.98 -1.96 4.77
C GLN A 248 17.31 -2.09 4.02
N SER A 249 18.16 -3.04 4.41
CA SER A 249 19.43 -3.31 3.74
C SER A 249 19.22 -3.90 2.34
N ALA A 250 18.16 -4.70 2.15
CA ALA A 250 17.79 -5.31 0.88
C ALA A 250 16.99 -4.38 -0.05
N ARG A 251 16.30 -3.38 0.50
CA ARG A 251 15.49 -2.41 -0.25
C ARG A 251 16.39 -1.68 -1.23
N ALA A 252 16.20 -1.94 -2.51
CA ALA A 252 16.87 -1.19 -3.56
C ALA A 252 16.55 0.30 -3.36
N ARG A 253 17.59 1.13 -3.23
CA ARG A 253 17.42 2.58 -3.27
C ARG A 253 16.87 2.93 -4.65
N ILE A 254 15.85 3.79 -4.69
CA ILE A 254 15.38 4.34 -5.95
C ILE A 254 16.58 5.08 -6.57
N PRO A 255 16.98 4.78 -7.80
CA PRO A 255 18.05 5.53 -8.45
C PRO A 255 17.63 6.99 -8.56
N ALA A 256 18.30 7.86 -7.81
CA ALA A 256 18.12 9.30 -7.87
C ALA A 256 19.48 9.98 -8.00
N ALA A 257 19.51 11.10 -8.70
CA ALA A 257 20.68 11.95 -8.86
C ALA A 257 20.28 13.41 -8.65
N SER A 258 21.13 14.18 -7.97
CA SER A 258 20.90 15.60 -7.74
C SER A 258 22.13 16.43 -8.12
N SER A 259 21.90 17.63 -8.62
CA SER A 259 22.94 18.61 -8.95
C SER A 259 22.37 20.02 -8.79
N GLY A 260 22.80 20.71 -7.73
CA GLY A 260 22.28 22.04 -7.40
C GLY A 260 20.81 21.98 -6.98
N ASP A 261 19.96 22.69 -7.71
CA ASP A 261 18.51 22.75 -7.55
C ASP A 261 17.74 21.71 -8.38
N VAL A 262 18.45 20.86 -9.14
CA VAL A 262 17.83 19.84 -10.00
C VAL A 262 17.95 18.46 -9.38
N GLU A 263 16.82 17.78 -9.23
CA GLU A 263 16.72 16.39 -8.81
C GLU A 263 16.10 15.54 -9.92
N ALA A 264 16.66 14.35 -10.14
CA ALA A 264 16.16 13.36 -11.08
C ALA A 264 15.92 12.05 -10.33
N GLU A 265 14.67 11.56 -10.35
CA GLU A 265 14.27 10.29 -9.75
C GLU A 265 13.77 9.32 -10.84
N LEU A 266 14.23 8.07 -10.79
CA LEU A 266 13.69 7.01 -11.64
C LEU A 266 12.41 6.43 -11.03
N LEU A 267 11.25 6.79 -11.60
CA LEU A 267 9.96 6.23 -11.21
C LEU A 267 9.76 4.82 -11.77
N ASP A 268 9.54 3.83 -10.89
CA ASP A 268 9.17 2.45 -11.28
C ASP A 268 7.65 2.35 -11.50
N ILE A 269 7.18 2.70 -12.70
CA ILE A 269 5.76 2.66 -13.07
C ILE A 269 5.44 1.29 -13.70
N ARG A 270 4.72 0.45 -12.95
CA ARG A 270 4.28 -0.88 -13.41
C ARG A 270 2.81 -0.94 -13.83
N VAL A 271 2.01 0.03 -13.41
CA VAL A 271 0.58 0.14 -13.70
C VAL A 271 0.32 1.49 -14.37
N GLN A 272 -0.48 1.52 -15.45
CA GLN A 272 -0.70 2.75 -16.22
C GLN A 272 -1.35 3.84 -15.36
N GLU A 273 -2.29 3.44 -14.49
CA GLU A 273 -2.97 4.34 -13.55
C GLU A 273 -2.00 5.12 -12.66
N ASP A 274 -0.86 4.52 -12.27
CA ASP A 274 0.17 5.23 -11.49
C ASP A 274 0.89 6.28 -12.32
N GLY A 275 1.12 6.00 -13.60
CA GLY A 275 1.65 6.99 -14.53
C GLY A 275 0.72 8.19 -14.68
N ALA A 276 -0.60 7.96 -14.76
CA ALA A 276 -1.58 9.04 -14.78
C ALA A 276 -1.50 9.89 -13.50
N ARG A 277 -1.42 9.24 -12.34
CA ARG A 277 -1.36 9.91 -11.03
C ARG A 277 -0.07 10.70 -10.84
N ALA A 278 1.08 10.12 -11.20
CA ALA A 278 2.38 10.79 -11.15
C ALA A 278 2.42 12.03 -12.06
N MET A 279 1.75 11.99 -13.21
CA MET A 279 1.61 13.18 -14.06
C MET A 279 0.69 14.23 -13.42
N THR A 280 -0.42 13.81 -12.82
CA THR A 280 -1.34 14.73 -12.14
C THR A 280 -0.70 15.38 -10.91
N SER A 281 0.15 14.67 -10.16
CA SER A 281 0.84 15.24 -8.98
C SER A 281 1.83 16.36 -9.34
N ILE A 282 2.30 16.43 -10.58
CA ILE A 282 3.15 17.53 -11.09
C ILE A 282 2.36 18.58 -11.90
N GLY A 283 1.02 18.56 -11.83
CA GLY A 283 0.15 19.58 -12.42
C GLY A 283 -0.31 19.31 -13.86
N VAL A 284 -0.14 18.10 -14.41
CA VAL A 284 -0.72 17.73 -15.71
C VAL A 284 -2.24 17.59 -15.60
N THR A 285 -2.97 18.08 -16.61
CA THR A 285 -4.43 17.96 -16.67
C THR A 285 -4.89 16.50 -16.63
N THR A 286 -6.04 16.25 -16.02
CA THR A 286 -6.64 14.91 -15.92
C THR A 286 -6.77 14.26 -17.31
N GLU A 287 -7.27 14.99 -18.31
CA GLU A 287 -7.40 14.50 -19.68
C GLU A 287 -6.05 14.14 -20.29
N GLY A 288 -5.05 15.00 -20.11
CA GLY A 288 -3.68 14.77 -20.58
C GLY A 288 -3.07 13.51 -19.95
N SER A 289 -3.18 13.38 -18.63
CA SER A 289 -2.72 12.22 -17.87
C SER A 289 -3.39 10.92 -18.34
N GLN A 290 -4.71 10.93 -18.57
CA GLN A 290 -5.44 9.74 -19.06
C GLN A 290 -5.04 9.31 -20.48
N VAL A 291 -4.68 10.26 -21.35
CA VAL A 291 -4.18 9.92 -22.70
C VAL A 291 -2.75 9.39 -22.64
N MET A 292 -1.89 10.01 -21.83
CA MET A 292 -0.46 9.68 -21.78
C MET A 292 -0.15 8.41 -20.99
N LYS A 293 -1.01 7.99 -20.05
CA LYS A 293 -0.78 6.80 -19.21
C LYS A 293 -0.52 5.51 -19.99
N LYS A 294 -1.09 5.39 -21.20
CA LYS A 294 -0.89 4.21 -22.07
C LYS A 294 0.55 4.06 -22.58
N LYS A 295 1.40 5.07 -22.36
CA LYS A 295 2.81 5.11 -22.77
C LYS A 295 3.78 4.88 -21.61
N THR A 296 3.31 4.82 -20.36
CA THR A 296 4.20 4.83 -19.18
C THR A 296 4.67 3.44 -18.75
N VAL A 297 4.02 2.38 -19.23
CA VAL A 297 4.36 0.99 -18.91
C VAL A 297 4.79 0.25 -20.17
N ILE A 298 5.93 -0.42 -20.11
CA ILE A 298 6.41 -1.34 -21.16
C ILE A 298 5.96 -2.76 -20.82
N TYR A 299 5.29 -3.41 -21.77
CA TYR A 299 4.87 -4.80 -21.70
C TYR A 299 5.83 -5.68 -22.48
N ASN A 300 6.13 -6.84 -21.89
CA ASN A 300 6.97 -7.89 -22.46
C ASN A 300 6.11 -9.15 -22.60
N ILE A 301 5.56 -9.40 -23.79
CA ILE A 301 4.55 -10.45 -24.03
C ILE A 301 5.18 -11.59 -24.82
N LEU A 302 5.24 -12.79 -24.23
CA LEU A 302 5.70 -13.99 -24.90
C LEU A 302 4.52 -14.71 -25.56
N LEU A 303 4.47 -14.69 -26.89
CA LEU A 303 3.61 -15.53 -27.70
C LEU A 303 4.34 -16.82 -28.05
N LYS A 304 3.72 -17.96 -27.73
CA LYS A 304 4.29 -19.26 -28.06
C LYS A 304 3.62 -19.88 -29.27
N ASN A 305 4.39 -20.67 -30.03
CA ASN A 305 3.85 -21.54 -31.07
C ASN A 305 3.09 -20.78 -32.19
N VAL A 306 3.55 -19.59 -32.57
CA VAL A 306 3.02 -18.80 -33.69
C VAL A 306 3.73 -19.21 -34.98
N THR A 307 3.07 -19.12 -36.14
CA THR A 307 3.77 -19.43 -37.40
C THR A 307 4.84 -18.38 -37.69
N THR A 308 5.92 -18.77 -38.34
CA THR A 308 7.01 -17.85 -38.70
C THR A 308 6.53 -16.63 -39.48
N THR A 309 5.56 -16.80 -40.38
CA THR A 309 4.95 -15.68 -41.10
C THR A 309 4.20 -14.72 -40.17
N GLU A 310 3.38 -15.23 -39.25
CA GLU A 310 2.66 -14.40 -38.27
C GLU A 310 3.65 -13.64 -37.39
N ALA A 311 4.72 -14.31 -36.94
CA ALA A 311 5.73 -13.71 -36.09
C ALA A 311 6.48 -12.55 -36.78
N LEU A 312 6.84 -12.73 -38.05
CA LEU A 312 7.47 -11.69 -38.87
C LEU A 312 6.51 -10.51 -39.13
N ILE A 313 5.22 -10.77 -39.40
CA ILE A 313 4.21 -9.71 -39.56
C ILE A 313 4.10 -8.90 -38.27
N ILE A 314 3.97 -9.56 -37.12
CA ILE A 314 3.85 -8.89 -35.82
C ILE A 314 5.10 -8.04 -35.55
N LYS A 315 6.31 -8.55 -35.85
CA LYS A 315 7.55 -7.78 -35.71
C LYS A 315 7.52 -6.49 -36.53
N GLN A 316 7.15 -6.57 -37.81
CA GLN A 316 7.09 -5.39 -38.68
C GLN A 316 6.04 -4.39 -38.17
N GLU A 317 4.88 -4.87 -37.74
CA GLU A 317 3.83 -4.01 -37.19
C GLU A 317 4.25 -3.34 -35.87
N MET A 318 5.00 -4.04 -35.00
CA MET A 318 5.53 -3.46 -33.77
C MET A 318 6.58 -2.38 -34.05
N LEU A 319 7.54 -2.64 -34.95
CA LEU A 319 8.55 -1.66 -35.38
C LEU A 319 7.90 -0.39 -35.92
N ALA A 320 6.86 -0.52 -36.75
CA ALA A 320 6.11 0.63 -37.29
C ALA A 320 5.42 1.50 -36.22
N ARG A 321 5.26 0.99 -34.99
CA ARG A 321 4.64 1.70 -33.85
C ARG A 321 5.67 2.18 -32.82
N GLY A 322 6.97 1.99 -33.08
CA GLY A 322 8.06 2.32 -32.17
C GLY A 322 8.21 1.35 -31.00
N GLY A 323 7.65 0.14 -31.09
CA GLY A 323 7.99 -0.97 -30.21
C GLY A 323 8.90 -1.97 -30.93
N ASP A 324 9.11 -3.14 -30.35
CA ASP A 324 9.96 -4.19 -30.92
C ASP A 324 9.35 -5.57 -30.76
N ALA A 325 9.90 -6.55 -31.48
CA ALA A 325 9.59 -7.95 -31.31
C ALA A 325 10.83 -8.83 -31.57
N ALA A 326 11.19 -9.64 -30.57
CA ALA A 326 12.31 -10.57 -30.64
C ALA A 326 11.85 -11.94 -31.15
N LEU A 327 12.60 -12.49 -32.11
CA LEU A 327 12.35 -13.73 -32.82
C LEU A 327 13.62 -14.61 -32.77
N PRO A 328 13.51 -15.95 -32.78
CA PRO A 328 14.66 -16.81 -32.96
C PRO A 328 15.27 -16.66 -34.37
N ARG A 329 16.56 -16.96 -34.51
CA ARG A 329 17.31 -16.85 -35.77
C ARG A 329 16.62 -17.60 -36.92
N ASP A 330 16.13 -18.79 -36.63
CA ASP A 330 15.56 -19.71 -37.62
C ASP A 330 14.20 -19.23 -38.17
N ALA A 331 13.58 -18.25 -37.50
CA ALA A 331 12.41 -17.54 -38.03
C ALA A 331 12.78 -16.66 -39.23
N VAL A 332 13.98 -16.07 -39.21
CA VAL A 332 14.46 -15.16 -40.26
C VAL A 332 14.87 -15.96 -41.50
N SER A 333 15.42 -17.16 -41.32
CA SER A 333 15.77 -18.07 -42.43
C SER A 333 14.61 -18.93 -42.92
N HIS A 334 13.41 -18.80 -42.33
CA HIS A 334 12.23 -19.62 -42.63
C HIS A 334 12.44 -21.14 -42.45
N GLU A 335 13.39 -21.54 -41.61
CA GLU A 335 13.71 -22.95 -41.34
C GLU A 335 12.71 -23.59 -40.35
N ALA A 336 12.11 -22.79 -39.47
CA ALA A 336 11.08 -23.23 -38.54
C ALA A 336 9.68 -22.91 -39.07
N GLU A 337 8.74 -23.85 -38.96
CA GLU A 337 7.32 -23.59 -39.28
C GLU A 337 6.65 -22.74 -38.19
N LYS A 338 6.99 -23.01 -36.93
CA LYS A 338 6.46 -22.33 -35.75
C LYS A 338 7.58 -21.89 -34.82
N VAL A 339 7.37 -20.74 -34.20
CA VAL A 339 8.36 -20.07 -33.36
C VAL A 339 7.68 -19.42 -32.15
N ASP A 340 8.48 -19.13 -31.14
CA ASP A 340 8.08 -18.25 -30.05
C ASP A 340 8.50 -16.81 -30.38
N LEU A 341 7.70 -15.84 -29.98
CA LEU A 341 7.88 -14.41 -30.26
C LEU A 341 7.71 -13.61 -28.96
N MET A 342 8.66 -12.73 -28.65
CA MET A 342 8.55 -11.79 -27.54
C MET A 342 8.24 -10.39 -28.08
N ILE A 343 7.03 -9.89 -27.82
CA ILE A 343 6.61 -8.53 -28.15
C ILE A 343 7.03 -7.59 -27.03
N ILE A 344 7.64 -6.45 -27.37
CA ILE A 344 8.11 -5.43 -26.44
C ILE A 344 7.48 -4.09 -26.83
N GLY A 345 6.66 -3.51 -25.95
CA GLY A 345 6.07 -2.20 -26.25
C GLY A 345 5.10 -1.69 -25.20
N THR A 346 4.69 -0.44 -25.33
CA THR A 346 3.73 0.21 -24.44
C THR A 346 2.29 -0.28 -24.68
N GLY A 347 1.40 -0.06 -23.72
CA GLY A 347 -0.02 -0.44 -23.86
C GLY A 347 -0.67 0.18 -25.10
N LEU A 348 -0.33 1.43 -25.43
CA LEU A 348 -0.79 2.09 -26.66
C LEU A 348 -0.30 1.38 -27.93
N GLN A 349 0.94 0.87 -27.93
CA GLN A 349 1.52 0.16 -29.06
C GLN A 349 0.85 -1.20 -29.26
N VAL A 350 0.63 -1.95 -28.17
CA VAL A 350 -0.09 -3.23 -28.20
C VAL A 350 -1.53 -3.04 -28.69
N GLU A 351 -2.27 -2.06 -28.17
CA GLU A 351 -3.64 -1.75 -28.62
C GLU A 351 -3.69 -1.42 -30.14
N ARG A 352 -2.71 -0.66 -30.63
CA ARG A 352 -2.60 -0.35 -32.06
C ARG A 352 -2.18 -1.55 -32.90
N LEU A 353 -1.42 -2.50 -32.33
CA LEU A 353 -1.10 -3.76 -32.99
C LEU A 353 -2.37 -4.58 -33.15
N THR A 354 -3.09 -4.87 -32.05
CA THR A 354 -4.28 -5.74 -32.06
C THR A 354 -5.35 -5.21 -33.02
N LYS A 355 -5.64 -3.91 -32.99
CA LYS A 355 -6.58 -3.25 -33.95
C LYS A 355 -6.22 -3.49 -35.41
N LYS A 356 -4.93 -3.58 -35.74
CA LYS A 356 -4.46 -3.77 -37.11
C LYS A 356 -4.50 -5.23 -37.54
N ILE A 357 -4.01 -6.14 -36.69
CA ILE A 357 -3.90 -7.56 -37.02
C ILE A 357 -5.25 -8.30 -36.92
N LYS A 358 -6.23 -7.74 -36.22
CA LYS A 358 -7.60 -8.27 -36.08
C LYS A 358 -8.33 -8.50 -37.41
N TYR A 359 -8.00 -7.72 -38.44
CA TYR A 359 -8.62 -7.80 -39.77
C TYR A 359 -7.71 -8.42 -40.83
N GLN A 360 -6.59 -9.02 -40.42
CA GLN A 360 -5.66 -9.70 -41.32
C GLN A 360 -5.96 -11.19 -41.46
N VAL A 361 -5.31 -11.85 -42.41
CA VAL A 361 -5.47 -13.27 -42.72
C VAL A 361 -4.79 -14.18 -41.69
N ARG A 362 -5.04 -15.50 -41.78
CA ARG A 362 -4.44 -16.57 -40.94
C ARG A 362 -4.90 -16.49 -39.49
N GLY A 363 -4.05 -16.89 -38.53
CA GLY A 363 -4.34 -16.89 -37.10
C GLY A 363 -4.21 -15.51 -36.43
N LEU A 364 -3.86 -14.46 -37.17
CA LEU A 364 -3.68 -13.11 -36.65
C LEU A 364 -4.91 -12.55 -35.91
N PRO A 365 -6.17 -12.76 -36.37
CA PRO A 365 -7.35 -12.34 -35.61
C PRO A 365 -7.46 -13.04 -34.25
N ARG A 366 -7.07 -14.32 -34.17
CA ARG A 366 -7.05 -15.06 -32.90
C ARG A 366 -5.96 -14.53 -31.97
N ILE A 367 -4.77 -14.23 -32.50
CA ILE A 367 -3.68 -13.60 -31.72
C ILE A 367 -4.11 -12.23 -31.20
N ALA A 368 -4.81 -11.43 -32.02
CA ALA A 368 -5.36 -10.14 -31.59
C ALA A 368 -6.27 -10.29 -30.38
N SER A 369 -7.24 -11.21 -30.43
CA SER A 369 -8.16 -11.48 -29.31
C SER A 369 -7.43 -11.96 -28.06
N LEU A 370 -6.41 -12.82 -28.20
CA LEU A 370 -5.60 -13.28 -27.06
C LEU A 370 -4.82 -12.15 -26.40
N LEU A 371 -4.25 -11.25 -27.21
CA LEU A 371 -3.55 -10.08 -26.71
C LEU A 371 -4.52 -9.11 -26.02
N ASP A 372 -5.69 -8.83 -26.60
CA ASP A 372 -6.71 -7.99 -25.97
C ASP A 372 -7.15 -8.59 -24.61
N GLU A 373 -7.43 -9.90 -24.55
CA GLU A 373 -7.80 -10.62 -23.31
C GLU A 373 -6.69 -10.57 -22.26
N LEU A 374 -5.42 -10.77 -22.65
CA LEU A 374 -4.27 -10.68 -21.74
C LEU A 374 -4.13 -9.28 -21.14
N MET A 375 -4.31 -8.24 -21.97
CA MET A 375 -4.21 -6.85 -21.55
C MET A 375 -5.35 -6.46 -20.60
N GLU A 376 -6.55 -7.02 -20.80
CA GLU A 376 -7.68 -6.85 -19.87
C GLU A 376 -7.42 -7.54 -18.52
N LYS A 377 -6.88 -8.76 -18.51
CA LYS A 377 -6.59 -9.55 -17.30
C LYS A 377 -5.45 -8.98 -16.45
N ASN A 378 -4.54 -8.20 -17.01
CA ASN A 378 -3.40 -7.64 -16.28
C ASN A 378 -3.77 -6.73 -15.08
N ASN A 379 -5.03 -6.28 -15.03
CA ASN A 379 -5.57 -5.47 -13.94
C ASN A 379 -6.36 -6.28 -12.91
N ASP A 380 -6.53 -7.58 -13.10
CA ASP A 380 -7.24 -8.44 -12.16
C ASP A 380 -6.30 -8.90 -11.03
N ALA A 381 -6.64 -8.53 -9.80
CA ALA A 381 -5.89 -8.90 -8.60
C ALA A 381 -5.76 -10.43 -8.44
N PHE A 382 -6.77 -11.22 -8.86
CA PHE A 382 -6.69 -12.68 -8.79
C PHE A 382 -5.63 -13.24 -9.73
N PHE A 383 -5.55 -12.72 -10.96
CA PHE A 383 -4.55 -13.16 -11.94
C PHE A 383 -3.12 -12.73 -11.59
N ARG A 384 -2.93 -11.69 -10.76
CA ARG A 384 -1.59 -11.23 -10.34
C ARG A 384 -0.90 -12.15 -9.33
N TYR A 385 -1.66 -12.98 -8.62
CA TYR A 385 -1.16 -13.80 -7.50
C TYR A 385 -1.44 -15.30 -7.65
N SER A 386 -2.03 -15.72 -8.77
CA SER A 386 -2.19 -17.12 -9.21
C SER A 386 -0.99 -17.57 -10.04
#